data_AF-A0A933H7T3-F1
#
_entry.id   AF-A0A933H7T3-F1
#
_cell.length_a   1.000
_cell.length_b   1.000
_cell.length_c   1.000
_cell.angle_alpha   90.00
_cell.angle_beta   90.00
_cell.angle_gamma   90.00
#
_symmetry.space_group_name_H-M   'P 1'
#
loop_
_entity.id
_entity.type
_entity.pdbx_description
1 polymer ?
#
loop_
_entity_poly.entity_id
_entity_poly.type
_entity_poly.pdbx_seq_one_letter_code
_entity_poly.pdbx_strand_id
1 'polypeptide(L)'
;FGDQAAKLSVLTNAGTIDGSYFTARTLPELRQSGIGSLDGALWNPQGVGAIKPFLDRAHEWGVRWVFTAHIDYTVAMLNADWELMGKIAPGVLMWKNRNEVRTDWVSPAAQASPEPVASIWWGVVPLITLVMALLLNAETFRLLLNAETFRRNVSAN
;
A
#
# COMPACT_ATOMS: atom_id res chain seq x y z
N PHE A 1 6.59 -4.84 -14.89
CA PHE A 1 5.46 -4.08 -14.35
C PHE A 1 4.93 -4.82 -13.14
N GLY A 2 4.81 -4.13 -12.01
CA GLY A 2 4.48 -4.69 -10.70
C GLY A 2 4.96 -3.71 -9.64
N ASP A 3 4.17 -3.53 -8.58
CA ASP A 3 4.52 -2.64 -7.48
C ASP A 3 5.71 -3.24 -6.70
N GLN A 4 6.90 -2.67 -6.89
CA GLN A 4 8.11 -3.11 -6.21
C GLN A 4 7.99 -2.92 -4.69
N ALA A 5 7.22 -1.93 -4.24
CA ALA A 5 6.94 -1.70 -2.83
C ALA A 5 6.05 -2.82 -2.26
N ALA A 6 5.07 -3.32 -3.01
CA ALA A 6 4.27 -4.49 -2.61
C ALA A 6 5.13 -5.75 -2.46
N LYS A 7 6.04 -6.01 -3.41
CA LYS A 7 6.99 -7.14 -3.30
C LYS A 7 7.91 -6.98 -2.08
N LEU A 8 8.45 -5.78 -1.87
CA LEU A 8 9.31 -5.48 -0.73
C LEU A 8 8.58 -5.70 0.59
N SER A 9 7.31 -5.27 0.68
CA SER A 9 6.46 -5.41 1.87
C SER A 9 6.17 -6.87 2.25
N VAL A 10 6.23 -7.82 1.31
CA VAL A 10 6.12 -9.26 1.60
C VAL A 10 7.43 -9.84 2.12
N LEU A 11 8.57 -9.25 1.74
CA LEU A 11 9.91 -9.73 2.09
C LEU A 11 10.44 -9.15 3.41
N THR A 12 9.72 -8.21 4.03
CA THR A 12 10.16 -7.52 5.24
C THR A 12 9.01 -7.29 6.21
N ASN A 13 9.30 -7.36 7.51
CA ASN A 13 8.40 -6.88 8.56
C ASN A 13 8.55 -5.38 8.82
N ALA A 14 9.46 -4.69 8.12
CA ALA A 14 9.57 -3.25 8.20
C ALA A 14 8.36 -2.60 7.52
N GLY A 15 7.51 -1.94 8.31
CA GLY A 15 6.39 -1.16 7.76
C GLY A 15 6.88 0.06 6.99
N THR A 16 6.12 0.44 5.95
CA THR A 16 6.24 1.78 5.35
C THR A 16 5.31 2.76 6.06
N ILE A 17 5.68 4.03 6.04
CA ILE A 17 4.92 5.11 6.69
C ILE A 17 3.70 5.58 5.89
N ASP A 18 3.77 5.50 4.56
CA ASP A 18 2.72 6.00 3.66
C ASP A 18 1.67 4.92 3.34
N GLY A 19 2.06 3.65 3.36
CA GLY A 19 1.20 2.51 3.08
C GLY A 19 0.63 2.50 1.66
N SER A 20 -0.09 1.43 1.31
CA SER A 20 -0.77 1.32 0.00
C SER A 20 -2.14 1.99 -0.02
N TYR A 21 -2.75 2.27 1.14
CA TYR A 21 -4.10 2.83 1.23
C TYR A 21 -4.09 4.33 1.55
N PHE A 22 -3.82 5.12 0.50
CA PHE A 22 -3.54 6.55 0.64
C PHE A 22 -4.70 7.41 1.19
N THR A 23 -5.96 6.98 0.99
CA THR A 23 -7.14 7.71 1.49
C THR A 23 -7.37 7.55 2.98
N ALA A 24 -6.81 6.51 3.62
CA ALA A 24 -6.94 6.29 5.06
C ALA A 24 -5.74 6.83 5.86
N ARG A 25 -4.87 7.63 5.23
CA ARG A 25 -3.67 8.18 5.89
C ARG A 25 -4.05 9.15 7.01
N THR A 26 -3.46 8.92 8.17
CA THR A 26 -3.61 9.80 9.34
C THR A 26 -2.55 10.91 9.35
N LEU A 27 -1.42 10.76 8.67
CA LEU A 27 -0.38 11.80 8.62
C LEU A 27 -0.87 13.01 7.82
N PRO A 28 -0.88 14.23 8.40
CA PRO A 28 -1.41 15.41 7.74
C PRO A 28 -0.64 15.79 6.47
N GLU A 29 0.70 15.63 6.47
CA GLU A 29 1.54 15.96 5.31
C GLU A 29 1.21 15.10 4.10
N LEU A 30 0.99 13.79 4.33
CA LEU A 30 0.65 12.85 3.25
C LEU A 30 -0.81 12.96 2.82
N ARG A 31 -1.70 13.40 3.72
CA ARG A 31 -3.13 13.58 3.42
C ARG A 31 -3.38 14.84 2.59
N GLN A 32 -2.61 15.90 2.86
CA GLN A 32 -2.75 17.21 2.20
C GLN A 32 -1.92 17.33 0.92
N SER A 33 -0.92 16.48 0.71
CA SER A 33 -0.05 16.56 -0.47
C SER A 33 -0.73 16.15 -1.78
N GLY A 34 -1.82 15.36 -1.73
CA GLY A 34 -2.50 14.87 -2.92
C GLY A 34 -1.70 13.82 -3.72
N ILE A 35 -0.62 13.27 -3.16
CA ILE A 35 0.16 12.20 -3.79
C ILE A 35 -0.42 10.82 -3.46
N GLY A 36 -0.45 9.94 -4.47
CA GLY A 36 -0.88 8.55 -4.29
C GLY A 36 0.09 7.73 -3.42
N SER A 37 1.40 7.93 -3.56
CA SER A 37 2.44 7.31 -2.74
C SER A 37 3.70 8.17 -2.76
N LEU A 38 4.60 7.95 -1.80
CA LEU A 38 5.91 8.62 -1.77
C LEU A 38 6.73 8.26 -3.02
N ASP A 39 6.74 6.98 -3.41
CA ASP A 39 7.44 6.51 -4.62
C ASP A 39 6.79 7.00 -5.92
N GLY A 40 5.48 7.22 -5.89
CA GLY A 40 4.69 7.70 -7.03
C GLY A 40 4.74 9.22 -7.23
N ALA A 41 5.39 9.97 -6.33
CA ALA A 41 5.48 11.43 -6.41
C ALA A 41 6.14 11.91 -7.71
N LEU A 42 7.08 11.12 -8.25
CA LEU A 42 7.71 11.37 -9.54
C LEU A 42 6.70 11.56 -10.69
N TRP A 43 5.60 10.81 -10.67
CA TRP A 43 4.57 10.84 -11.72
C TRP A 43 3.36 11.70 -11.35
N ASN A 44 3.40 12.38 -10.21
CA ASN A 44 2.38 13.34 -9.82
C ASN A 44 2.57 14.65 -10.61
N PRO A 45 1.50 15.37 -11.00
CA PRO A 45 1.63 16.70 -11.62
C PRO A 45 2.45 17.71 -10.82
N GLN A 46 2.48 17.59 -9.49
CA GLN A 46 3.31 18.41 -8.60
C GLN A 46 4.78 17.95 -8.53
N GLY A 47 5.09 16.77 -9.09
CA GLY A 47 6.40 16.14 -9.10
C GLY A 47 6.91 15.73 -7.72
N VAL A 48 8.18 15.36 -7.67
CA VAL A 48 8.84 14.89 -6.44
C VAL A 48 8.84 15.97 -5.34
N GLY A 49 8.77 17.25 -5.67
CA GLY A 49 8.71 18.34 -4.69
C GLY A 49 7.54 18.25 -3.71
N ALA A 50 6.44 17.56 -4.10
CA ALA A 50 5.26 17.36 -3.25
C ALA A 50 5.55 16.58 -1.96
N ILE A 51 6.66 15.85 -1.87
CA ILE A 51 7.04 15.11 -0.65
C ILE A 51 7.75 15.99 0.38
N LYS A 52 8.18 17.21 0.03
CA LYS A 52 8.97 18.07 0.92
C LYS A 52 8.31 18.31 2.29
N PRO A 53 7.01 18.66 2.39
CA PRO A 53 6.38 18.87 3.69
C PRO A 53 6.49 17.65 4.61
N PHE A 54 6.41 16.45 4.02
CA PHE A 54 6.63 15.20 4.74
C PHE A 54 8.10 15.03 5.17
N LEU A 55 9.06 15.24 4.26
CA LEU A 55 10.49 15.09 4.58
C LEU A 55 10.95 16.02 5.72
N ASP A 56 10.45 17.26 5.73
CA ASP A 56 10.77 18.25 6.77
C ASP A 56 10.35 17.76 8.17
N ARG A 57 9.22 17.04 8.26
CA ARG A 57 8.62 16.58 9.53
C ARG A 57 8.76 15.07 9.77
N ALA A 58 9.48 14.36 8.92
CA ALA A 58 9.61 12.91 8.97
C ALA A 58 10.19 12.40 10.31
N HIS A 59 11.01 13.21 10.98
CA HIS A 59 11.59 12.91 12.29
C HIS A 59 10.52 12.81 13.39
N GLU A 60 9.42 13.56 13.29
CA GLU A 60 8.28 13.49 14.21
C GLU A 60 7.49 12.18 14.09
N TRP A 61 7.69 11.45 12.99
CA TRP A 61 7.01 10.20 12.67
C TRP A 61 7.95 8.99 12.70
N GLY A 62 9.07 9.08 13.41
CA GLY A 62 9.97 7.93 13.57
C GLY A 62 10.82 7.57 12.35
N VAL A 63 10.82 8.40 11.29
CA VAL A 63 11.58 8.09 10.07
C VAL A 63 13.04 8.51 10.21
N ARG A 64 13.91 7.51 10.30
CA ARG A 64 15.37 7.68 10.37
C ARG A 64 16.07 7.58 9.02
N TRP A 65 15.55 6.73 8.13
CA TRP A 65 16.20 6.37 6.88
C TRP A 65 15.23 6.49 5.72
N VAL A 66 15.73 6.98 4.59
CA VAL A 66 15.01 6.99 3.31
C VAL A 66 15.89 6.34 2.25
N PHE A 67 15.28 5.53 1.39
CA PHE A 67 15.96 4.89 0.27
C PHE A 67 15.36 5.44 -1.03
N THR A 68 16.22 5.89 -1.94
CA THR A 68 15.77 6.46 -3.22
C THR A 68 16.38 5.68 -4.37
N ALA A 69 15.55 5.22 -5.31
CA ALA A 69 15.99 4.49 -6.50
C ALA A 69 16.07 5.36 -7.78
N HIS A 70 15.56 6.60 -7.73
CA HIS A 70 15.57 7.52 -8.88
C HIS A 70 16.29 8.83 -8.54
N ILE A 71 17.04 9.36 -9.51
CA ILE A 71 17.89 10.54 -9.32
C ILE A 71 17.09 11.78 -8.93
N ASP A 72 15.85 11.92 -9.40
CA ASP A 72 14.99 13.08 -9.11
C ASP A 72 14.65 13.25 -7.63
N TYR A 73 14.70 12.18 -6.84
CA TYR A 73 14.56 12.26 -5.38
C TYR A 73 15.78 12.88 -4.70
N THR A 74 16.95 12.86 -5.34
CA THR A 74 18.20 13.41 -4.78
C THR A 74 18.06 14.90 -4.48
N VAL A 75 17.49 15.67 -5.42
CA VAL A 75 17.29 17.11 -5.23
C VAL A 75 16.32 17.38 -4.08
N ALA A 76 15.25 16.59 -3.97
CA ALA A 76 14.30 16.72 -2.87
C ALA A 76 14.94 16.39 -1.51
N MET A 77 15.77 15.35 -1.42
CA MET A 77 16.50 14.99 -0.19
C MET A 77 17.49 16.08 0.22
N LEU A 78 18.26 16.61 -0.72
CA LEU A 78 19.21 17.70 -0.46
C LEU A 78 18.48 18.97 0.01
N ASN A 79 17.36 19.32 -0.61
CA ASN A 79 16.56 20.48 -0.22
C ASN A 79 15.87 20.34 1.14
N ALA A 80 15.67 19.10 1.61
CA ALA A 80 15.13 18.80 2.94
C ALA A 80 16.23 18.56 3.99
N ASP A 81 17.49 18.87 3.67
CA ASP A 81 18.68 18.72 4.52
C ASP A 81 18.93 17.28 5.03
N TRP A 82 18.60 16.27 4.22
CA TRP A 82 18.92 14.88 4.52
C TRP A 82 20.40 14.57 4.23
N GLU A 83 21.02 13.76 5.08
CA GLU A 83 22.42 13.34 4.93
C GLU A 83 22.54 12.14 3.99
N LEU A 84 23.28 12.28 2.89
CA LEU A 84 23.57 11.16 2.01
C LEU A 84 24.59 10.21 2.65
N MET A 85 24.19 8.97 2.90
CA MET A 85 25.06 7.92 3.44
C MET A 85 25.81 7.15 2.35
N GLY A 86 25.37 7.25 1.11
CA GLY A 86 25.97 6.59 -0.04
C GLY A 86 25.04 5.59 -0.70
N LYS A 87 25.62 4.68 -1.49
CA LYS A 87 24.88 3.65 -2.24
C LYS A 87 24.84 2.35 -1.42
N ILE A 88 23.66 1.80 -1.24
CA ILE A 88 23.48 0.49 -0.57
C ILE A 88 23.31 -0.66 -1.57
N ALA A 89 22.87 -0.35 -2.78
CA ALA A 89 22.71 -1.28 -3.89
C ALA A 89 22.89 -0.52 -5.21
N PRO A 90 23.11 -1.22 -6.34
CA PRO A 90 23.14 -0.58 -7.65
C PRO A 90 21.87 0.25 -7.89
N GLY A 91 22.03 1.57 -8.03
CA GLY A 91 20.93 2.51 -8.26
C GLY A 91 20.15 2.96 -7.02
N VAL A 92 20.48 2.47 -5.81
CA VAL A 92 19.76 2.85 -4.58
C VAL A 92 20.67 3.64 -3.65
N LEU A 93 20.26 4.88 -3.36
CA LEU A 93 20.91 5.76 -2.39
C LEU A 93 20.20 5.66 -1.04
N MET A 94 20.98 5.74 0.03
CA MET A 94 20.50 5.76 1.41
C MET A 94 20.72 7.15 2.00
N TRP A 95 19.68 7.66 2.65
CA TRP A 95 19.66 8.97 3.27
C TRP A 95 19.33 8.83 4.75
N LYS A 96 20.01 9.61 5.59
CA LYS A 96 19.76 9.69 7.03
C LYS A 96 19.09 11.01 7.37
N ASN A 97 18.10 10.93 8.25
CA ASN A 97 17.53 12.10 8.87
C ASN A 97 18.56 12.74 9.81
N ARG A 98 18.87 14.02 9.60
CA ARG A 98 19.79 14.75 10.48
C ARG A 98 19.18 15.11 11.83
N ASN A 99 17.85 15.26 11.87
CA ASN A 99 17.13 15.58 13.08
C ASN A 99 17.05 14.35 14.00
N GLU A 100 16.95 14.60 15.30
CA GLU A 100 16.67 13.54 16.26
C GLU A 100 15.28 12.98 16.00
N VAL A 101 15.21 11.66 15.84
CA VAL A 101 14.00 10.95 15.44
C VAL A 101 13.20 10.57 16.66
N ARG A 102 11.92 10.93 16.65
CA ARG A 102 10.95 10.56 17.68
C ARG A 102 10.80 9.04 17.76
N THR A 103 10.97 8.46 18.95
CA THR A 103 10.96 6.99 19.15
C THR A 103 9.65 6.45 19.76
N ASP A 104 8.82 7.32 20.32
CA ASP A 104 7.51 6.98 20.90
C ASP A 104 6.38 6.97 19.87
N TRP A 105 6.63 7.42 18.65
CA TRP A 105 5.65 7.32 17.57
C TRP A 105 5.53 5.87 17.10
N VAL A 106 4.29 5.38 17.05
CA VAL A 106 3.95 4.06 16.52
C VAL A 106 2.96 4.26 15.39
N SER A 107 3.23 3.67 14.22
CA SER A 107 2.32 3.72 13.08
C SER A 107 0.94 3.16 13.47
N PRO A 108 -0.18 3.77 13.01
CA PRO A 108 -1.51 3.20 13.21
C PRO A 108 -1.61 1.76 12.72
N ALA A 109 -0.89 1.41 11.64
CA ALA A 109 -0.84 0.05 11.12
C ALA A 109 -0.13 -0.92 12.09
N ALA A 110 0.87 -0.44 12.83
CA ALA A 110 1.55 -1.23 13.86
C ALA A 110 0.75 -1.31 15.17
N GLN A 111 -0.13 -0.34 15.44
CA GLN A 111 -1.07 -0.37 16.57
C GLN A 111 -2.28 -1.27 16.30
N ALA A 112 -2.65 -1.41 15.03
CA ALA A 112 -3.67 -2.34 14.57
C ALA A 112 -3.12 -3.77 14.64
N SER A 113 -2.99 -4.31 15.85
CA SER A 113 -2.95 -5.75 16.04
C SER A 113 -4.22 -6.31 15.40
N PRO A 114 -4.13 -7.22 14.41
CA PRO A 114 -5.31 -7.91 13.96
C PRO A 114 -5.86 -8.66 15.17
N GLU A 115 -6.98 -8.18 15.71
CA GLU A 115 -7.79 -8.93 16.66
C GLU A 115 -7.98 -10.32 16.04
N PRO A 116 -7.43 -11.41 16.63
CA PRO A 116 -7.40 -12.71 15.97
C PRO A 116 -8.79 -13.15 15.52
N VAL A 117 -9.79 -12.77 16.31
CA VAL A 117 -11.21 -12.92 16.02
C VAL A 117 -11.57 -12.18 14.73
N ALA A 118 -11.30 -10.88 14.61
CA ALA A 118 -11.62 -10.11 13.41
C ALA A 118 -10.98 -10.70 12.14
N SER A 119 -9.72 -11.13 12.20
CA SER A 119 -9.06 -11.77 11.07
C SER A 119 -9.72 -13.10 10.66
N ILE A 120 -10.10 -13.93 11.63
CA ILE A 120 -10.84 -15.17 11.35
C ILE A 120 -12.21 -14.86 10.74
N TRP A 121 -12.93 -13.88 11.31
CA TRP A 121 -14.24 -13.46 10.81
C TRP A 121 -14.19 -13.03 9.34
N TRP A 122 -13.22 -12.20 8.95
CA TRP A 122 -13.05 -11.74 7.57
C TRP A 122 -12.61 -12.84 6.60
N GLY A 123 -11.96 -13.90 7.07
CA GLY A 123 -11.64 -15.07 6.25
C GLY A 123 -12.80 -16.06 6.10
N VAL A 124 -13.56 -16.27 7.18
CA VAL A 124 -14.56 -17.36 7.27
C VAL A 124 -15.93 -16.92 6.76
N VAL A 125 -16.41 -15.75 7.16
CA VAL A 125 -17.78 -15.32 6.82
C VAL A 125 -18.00 -15.21 5.31
N PRO A 126 -17.16 -14.55 4.51
CA PRO A 126 -17.39 -14.46 3.07
C PRO A 126 -17.46 -15.83 2.38
N LEU A 127 -16.59 -16.76 2.80
CA LEU A 127 -16.58 -18.14 2.27
C LEU A 127 -17.85 -18.90 2.66
N ILE A 128 -18.25 -18.86 3.94
CA ILE A 128 -19.50 -19.50 4.37
C ILE A 128 -20.70 -18.89 3.66
N THR A 129 -20.73 -17.56 3.50
CA THR A 129 -21.84 -16.87 2.83
C THR A 129 -21.93 -17.28 1.36
N LEU A 130 -20.79 -17.40 0.67
CA LEU A 130 -20.73 -17.89 -0.71
C LEU A 130 -21.22 -19.34 -0.80
N VAL A 131 -20.75 -20.23 0.08
CA VAL A 131 -21.19 -21.64 0.12
C VAL A 131 -22.70 -21.72 0.38
N MET A 132 -23.22 -20.98 1.35
CA MET A 132 -24.64 -20.93 1.66
C MET A 132 -25.46 -20.43 0.46
N ALA A 133 -25.03 -19.37 -0.21
CA ALA A 133 -25.71 -18.86 -1.39
C ALA A 133 -25.77 -19.89 -2.53
N LEU A 134 -24.68 -20.63 -2.78
CA LEU A 134 -24.64 -21.70 -3.77
C LEU A 134 -25.59 -22.85 -3.42
N LEU A 135 -25.62 -23.27 -2.15
CA LEU A 135 -26.50 -24.36 -1.69
C LEU A 135 -27.99 -23.98 -1.77
N LEU A 136 -28.34 -22.78 -1.32
CA LEU A 136 -29.73 -22.30 -1.34
C LEU A 136 -30.26 -22.10 -2.77
N ASN A 137 -29.38 -21.75 -3.72
CA ASN A 137 -29.75 -21.55 -5.12
C ASN A 137 -29.43 -22.75 -6.01
N ALA A 138 -29.05 -23.91 -5.45
CA ALA A 138 -28.58 -25.05 -6.23
C ALA A 138 -29.62 -25.53 -7.25
N GLU A 139 -30.90 -25.54 -6.89
CA GLU A 139 -31.98 -25.94 -7.80
C GLU A 139 -32.21 -24.90 -8.90
N THR A 140 -32.14 -23.62 -8.57
CA THR A 140 -32.23 -22.53 -9.54
C THR A 140 -31.06 -22.58 -10.53
N PHE A 141 -29.84 -22.82 -10.05
CA PHE A 141 -28.67 -23.05 -10.90
C PHE A 141 -28.85 -24.28 -11.79
N ARG A 142 -29.38 -25.39 -11.25
CA ARG A 142 -29.68 -26.60 -12.03
C ARG A 142 -30.67 -26.32 -13.15
N LEU A 143 -31.73 -25.57 -12.88
CA LEU A 143 -32.75 -25.19 -13.87
C LEU A 143 -32.18 -24.26 -14.96
N LEU A 144 -31.37 -23.27 -14.58
CA LEU A 144 -30.72 -22.37 -15.54
C LEU A 144 -29.77 -23.11 -16.48
N LEU A 145 -28.95 -24.01 -15.93
CA LEU A 145 -28.04 -24.84 -16.72
C LEU A 145 -28.83 -25.69 -17.72
N ASN A 146 -29.88 -26.38 -17.28
CA ASN A 146 -30.73 -27.19 -18.15
C ASN A 146 -31.41 -26.36 -19.26
N ALA A 147 -31.85 -25.14 -18.94
CA ALA A 147 -32.48 -24.24 -19.90
C ALA A 147 -31.47 -23.73 -20.96
N GLU A 148 -30.22 -23.48 -20.58
CA GLU A 148 -29.16 -23.13 -21.53
C GLU A 148 -28.78 -24.29 -22.46
N THR A 149 -28.66 -25.52 -21.93
CA THR A 149 -28.39 -26.71 -22.77
C THR A 149 -29.50 -26.93 -23.78
N PHE A 150 -30.76 -26.78 -23.36
CA PHE A 150 -31.90 -26.87 -24.26
C PHE A 150 -31.85 -25.79 -25.35
N ARG A 151 -31.60 -24.52 -24.99
CA ARG A 151 -31.54 -23.41 -25.94
C ARG A 151 -30.42 -23.59 -26.97
N ARG A 152 -29.24 -24.06 -26.57
CA ARG A 152 -28.12 -24.37 -27.48
C ARG A 152 -28.47 -25.47 -28.48
N ASN A 153 -29.12 -26.54 -28.04
CA ASN A 153 -29.51 -27.66 -28.89
C ASN A 153 -30.56 -27.24 -29.94
N VAL A 154 -31.48 -26.34 -29.60
CA VAL A 154 -32.48 -25.81 -30.54
C VAL A 154 -31.84 -24.89 -31.60
N SER A 155 -30.84 -24.08 -31.23
CA SER A 155 -30.15 -23.18 -32.17
C SER A 155 -29.15 -23.86 -33.12
N ALA A 156 -28.77 -25.12 -32.83
CA ALA A 156 -27.81 -25.89 -33.61
C ALA A 156 -28.46 -26.77 -34.69
N ASN A 157 -29.79 -26.88 -34.69
CA ASN A 157 -30.62 -27.53 -35.72
C ASN A 157 -31.28 -26.47 -36.60
#